data_AF-A0A948GYN8-F1
#
_entry.id   AF-A0A948GYN8-F1
#
_cell.length_a   1.000
_cell.length_b   1.000
_cell.length_c   1.000
_cell.angle_alpha   90.00
_cell.angle_beta   90.00
_cell.angle_gamma   90.00
#
_symmetry.space_group_name_H-M   'P 1'
#
loop_
_entity.id
_entity.type
_entity.pdbx_description
1 polymer ?
#
loop_
_entity_poly.entity_id
_entity_poly.type
_entity_poly.pdbx_seq_one_letter_code
_entity_poly.pdbx_strand_id
1 'polypeptide(L)' 'MARIIKAKAVEFRFLAPAAKKVSIAGSFNNWKTNKTVAKKDT' A
#
# COMPACT_ATOMS: atom_id res chain seq x y z
N MET A 1 -18.25 2.87 -25.09
CA MET A 1 -16.78 2.81 -25.13
C MET A 1 -16.22 3.06 -23.73
N ALA A 2 -15.92 2.01 -22.95
CA ALA A 2 -15.33 2.16 -21.62
C ALA A 2 -13.80 2.18 -21.73
N ARG A 3 -13.18 3.33 -21.43
CA ARG A 3 -11.73 3.46 -21.38
C ARG A 3 -11.23 2.79 -20.10
N ILE A 4 -10.68 1.60 -20.22
CA ILE A 4 -10.03 0.90 -19.10
C ILE A 4 -8.74 1.67 -18.81
N ILE A 5 -8.80 2.62 -17.87
CA ILE A 5 -7.61 3.30 -17.37
C ILE A 5 -6.81 2.25 -16.61
N LYS A 6 -5.67 1.81 -17.16
CA LYS A 6 -4.76 0.89 -16.47
C LYS A 6 -4.42 1.50 -15.12
N ALA A 7 -4.85 0.87 -14.03
CA ALA A 7 -4.59 1.36 -12.69
C ALA A 7 -3.07 1.52 -12.54
N LYS A 8 -2.61 2.76 -12.36
CA LYS A 8 -1.19 3.05 -12.17
C LYS A 8 -0.82 2.54 -10.79
N ALA A 9 -0.16 1.38 -10.74
CA ALA A 9 0.36 0.83 -9.49
C ALA A 9 1.41 1.82 -8.95
N VAL A 10 1.25 2.22 -7.68
CA VAL A 10 2.20 3.08 -6.97
C VAL A 10 2.94 2.22 -5.98
N GLU A 11 4.25 2.07 -6.18
CA GLU A 11 5.11 1.34 -5.26
C GLU A 11 5.56 2.29 -4.14
N PHE A 12 5.37 1.85 -2.89
CA PHE A 12 5.88 2.55 -1.71
C PHE A 12 6.98 1.70 -1.09
N ARG A 13 8.16 2.29 -0.88
CA ARG A 13 9.28 1.66 -0.19
C ARG A 13 9.49 2.34 1.15
N PHE A 14 9.45 1.57 2.22
CA PHE A 14 9.65 2.07 3.57
C PHE A 14 10.64 1.15 4.30
N LEU A 15 11.74 1.72 4.76
CA LEU A 15 12.82 1.00 5.45
C LEU A 15 12.66 1.22 6.95
N ALA A 16 12.16 0.20 7.64
CA ALA A 16 12.05 0.18 9.09
C ALA A 16 12.50 -1.18 9.63
N PRO A 17 13.80 -1.35 9.94
CA PRO A 17 14.37 -2.64 10.36
C PRO A 17 13.83 -3.14 11.70
N ALA A 18 13.33 -2.24 12.56
CA ALA A 18 12.70 -2.58 13.84
C ALA A 18 11.18 -2.83 13.74
N ALA A 19 10.55 -2.59 12.58
CA ALA A 19 9.10 -2.69 12.45
C ALA A 19 8.66 -4.14 12.25
N LYS A 20 7.72 -4.61 13.09
CA LYS A 20 7.13 -5.96 12.97
C LYS A 20 6.10 -6.06 11.84
N LYS A 21 5.40 -4.95 11.54
CA LYS A 21 4.40 -4.84 10.47
C LYS A 21 4.40 -3.39 9.96
N VAL A 22 4.24 -3.23 8.65
CA VAL A 22 4.10 -1.92 8.00
C VAL A 22 2.78 -1.94 7.23
N SER A 23 1.94 -0.94 7.42
CA SER A 23 0.67 -0.77 6.71
C SER A 23 0.57 0.64 6.17
N ILE A 24 0.00 0.78 4.98
CA ILE A 24 -0.27 2.09 4.37
C ILE A 24 -1.75 2.37 4.52
N ALA A 25 -2.10 3.47 5.17
CA ALA A 25 -3.46 3.92 5.35
C ALA A 25 -3.55 5.39 4.94
N GLY A 26 -4.65 5.75 4.28
CA GLY A 26 -4.90 7.12 3.85
C GLY A 26 -6.30 7.25 3.28
N SER A 27 -6.61 8.41 2.70
CA SER A 27 -7.92 8.72 2.14
C SER A 27 -8.36 7.73 1.05
N PHE A 28 -7.40 7.17 0.30
CA PHE A 28 -7.64 6.17 -0.74
C PHE A 28 -8.15 4.83 -0.21
N ASN A 29 -7.95 4.54 1.08
CA ASN A 29 -8.39 3.31 1.72
C ASN A 29 -9.17 3.58 3.02
N ASN A 30 -9.74 4.78 3.14
CA ASN A 30 -10.54 5.21 4.29
C ASN A 30 -9.83 4.98 5.64
N TRP A 31 -8.51 5.20 5.67
CA TRP A 31 -7.64 4.98 6.84
C TRP A 31 -7.64 3.56 7.41
N LYS A 32 -8.05 2.56 6.62
CA LYS A 32 -8.07 1.16 7.06
C LYS A 32 -6.67 0.54 7.03
N THR A 33 -6.01 0.52 8.19
CA THR A 33 -4.68 -0.09 8.43
C THR A 33 -4.60 -1.60 8.20
N ASN A 34 -5.75 -2.29 8.15
CA ASN A 34 -5.84 -3.75 7.93
C ASN A 34 -5.93 -4.17 6.47
N LYS A 35 -6.17 -3.25 5.53
CA LYS A 35 -6.42 -3.60 4.13
C LYS A 35 -5.18 -3.56 3.24
N THR A 36 -4.17 -2.78 3.62
CA THR A 36 -2.96 -2.56 2.83
C THR A 36 -1.72 -2.75 3.70
N VAL A 37 -1.42 -4.02 3.97
CA VAL A 37 -0.17 -4.45 4.62
C VAL A 37 0.95 -4.50 3.58
N ALA A 38 2.07 -3.86 3.88
CA ALA A 38 3.26 -3.93 3.05
C ALA A 38 3.90 -5.32 3.18
N LYS A 39 4.38 -5.84 2.05
CA LYS A 39 5.11 -7.10 2.01
C LYS A 39 6.52 -6.84 2.55
N LYS A 40 6.94 -7.55 3.60
CA LYS A 40 8.33 -7.51 4.06
C LYS A 40 9.18 -8.21 2.99
N ASP A 41 10.10 -7.47 2.38
CA ASP A 41 11.15 -8.06 1.55
C ASP A 41 12.14 -8.74 2.50
N THR A 42 12.35 -10.05 2.32
CA THR A 42 13.26 -10.88 3.15
C THR A 42 14.68 -10.79 2.63
#